data_AF-A0A928HL64-F1
#
_entry.id   AF-A0A928HL64-F1
#
_cell.length_a   1.000
_cell.length_b   1.000
_cell.length_c   1.000
_cell.angle_alpha   90.00
_cell.angle_beta   90.00
_cell.angle_gamma   90.00
#
_symmetry.space_group_name_H-M   'P 1'
#
loop_
_entity.id
_entity.type
_entity.pdbx_description
1 polymer ?
#
loop_
_entity_poly.entity_id
_entity_poly.type
_entity_poly.pdbx_seq_one_letter_code
_entity_poly.pdbx_strand_id
1 'polypeptide(L)'
;MEKTKPTENFEKEYSQNLSIRRNYRKKLIQSVARQICRISIEEKISLEKLAEMSNVSELTLKRWLIGKGEMHLDSLCKICLRFNKRLIISIKDIQDL
;
A
#
# COMPACT_ATOMS: atom_id res chain seq x y z
N MET A 1 21.24 -28.96 -28.23
CA MET A 1 21.52 -27.97 -27.18
C MET A 1 21.11 -26.60 -27.71
N GLU A 2 19.89 -26.17 -27.42
CA GLU A 2 19.41 -24.85 -27.82
C GLU A 2 20.08 -23.79 -26.94
N LYS A 3 20.93 -22.97 -27.56
CA LYS A 3 21.47 -21.76 -26.95
C LYS A 3 20.35 -20.73 -26.93
N THR A 4 19.63 -20.60 -25.82
CA THR A 4 18.72 -19.48 -25.60
C THR A 4 19.52 -18.17 -25.71
N LYS A 5 19.04 -17.25 -26.54
CA LYS A 5 19.75 -15.99 -26.83
C LYS A 5 19.80 -15.14 -25.56
N PRO A 6 20.92 -14.43 -25.29
CA PRO A 6 21.09 -13.60 -24.08
C PRO A 6 19.93 -12.62 -23.80
N THR A 7 19.24 -12.18 -24.86
CA THR A 7 18.07 -11.29 -24.82
C THR A 7 16.82 -11.92 -24.20
N GLU A 8 16.58 -13.22 -24.41
CA GLU A 8 15.39 -13.91 -23.86
C GLU A 8 15.48 -14.12 -22.34
N ASN A 9 16.70 -14.34 -21.82
CA ASN A 9 16.92 -14.43 -20.38
C ASN A 9 16.72 -13.07 -19.70
N PHE A 10 17.18 -11.98 -20.32
CA PHE A 10 16.98 -10.63 -19.80
C PHE A 10 15.50 -10.23 -19.74
N GLU A 11 14.72 -10.50 -20.78
CA GLU A 11 13.29 -10.18 -20.81
C GLU A 11 12.49 -10.96 -19.75
N LYS A 12 12.84 -12.23 -19.54
CA LYS A 12 12.24 -13.07 -18.48
C LYS A 12 12.58 -12.52 -17.09
N GLU A 13 13.85 -12.23 -16.83
CA GLU A 13 14.31 -11.70 -15.54
C GLU A 13 13.71 -10.32 -15.25
N TYR A 14 13.65 -9.44 -16.26
CA TYR A 14 13.01 -8.14 -16.15
C TYR A 14 11.52 -8.25 -15.81
N SER A 15 10.79 -9.14 -16.48
CA SER A 15 9.36 -9.39 -16.25
C SER A 15 9.09 -9.96 -14.86
N GLN A 16 9.95 -10.86 -14.38
CA GLN A 16 9.90 -11.39 -13.01
C GLN A 16 10.13 -10.27 -11.98
N ASN A 17 11.17 -9.46 -12.17
CA ASN A 17 11.48 -8.32 -11.30
C ASN A 17 10.34 -7.30 -11.24
N LEU A 18 9.69 -7.00 -12.36
CA LEU A 18 8.49 -6.15 -12.40
C LEU A 18 7.34 -6.75 -11.59
N SER A 19 7.10 -8.05 -11.72
CA SER A 19 6.03 -8.75 -11.01
C SER A 19 6.26 -8.73 -9.50
N ILE A 20 7.51 -8.97 -9.07
CA ILE A 20 7.94 -8.89 -7.67
C ILE A 20 7.73 -7.47 -7.13
N ARG A 21 8.18 -6.44 -7.86
CA ARG A 21 7.98 -5.02 -7.48
C ARG A 21 6.51 -4.65 -7.33
N ARG A 22 5.65 -5.11 -8.25
CA ARG A 22 4.20 -4.90 -8.18
C ARG A 22 3.59 -5.55 -6.94
N ASN A 23 4.03 -6.77 -6.60
CA ASN A 23 3.58 -7.45 -5.39
C ASN A 23 4.00 -6.70 -4.12
N TYR A 24 5.26 -6.25 -4.04
CA TYR A 24 5.72 -5.46 -2.91
C TYR A 24 4.96 -4.14 -2.77
N ARG A 25 4.72 -3.42 -3.88
CA ARG A 25 3.89 -2.20 -3.86
C ARG A 25 2.49 -2.49 -3.31
N LYS A 26 1.85 -3.58 -3.77
CA LYS A 26 0.53 -3.99 -3.29
C LYS A 26 0.53 -4.22 -1.78
N LYS A 27 1.48 -5.01 -1.27
CA LYS A 27 1.60 -5.33 0.16
C LYS A 27 1.89 -4.11 1.02
N LEU A 28 2.75 -3.21 0.54
CA LEU A 28 3.03 -1.93 1.20
C LEU A 28 1.76 -1.10 1.38
N ILE A 29 0.98 -0.93 0.31
CA ILE A 29 -0.29 -0.20 0.34
C ILE A 29 -1.25 -0.84 1.35
N GLN A 30 -1.36 -2.18 1.35
CA GLN A 30 -2.22 -2.90 2.30
C GLN A 30 -1.78 -2.73 3.75
N SER A 31 -0.48 -2.78 4.02
CA SER A 31 0.06 -2.58 5.38
C SER A 31 -0.31 -1.20 5.93
N VAL A 32 -0.10 -0.16 5.12
CA VAL A 32 -0.47 1.22 5.49
C VAL A 32 -1.98 1.36 5.68
N ALA A 33 -2.78 0.78 4.77
CA ALA A 33 -4.24 0.83 4.87
C ALA A 33 -4.78 0.20 6.16
N ARG A 34 -4.20 -0.93 6.60
CA ARG A 34 -4.57 -1.57 7.86
C ARG A 34 -4.25 -0.71 9.06
N GLN A 35 -3.11 -0.02 9.06
CA GLN A 35 -2.78 0.93 10.13
C GLN A 35 -3.78 2.08 10.17
N ILE A 36 -4.17 2.63 9.02
CA ILE A 36 -5.22 3.66 8.94
C ILE A 36 -6.56 3.13 9.50
N CYS A 37 -6.95 1.89 9.20
CA CYS A 37 -8.15 1.28 9.78
C CYS A 37 -8.03 1.04 11.30
N ARG A 38 -6.83 0.76 11.83
CA ARG A 38 -6.64 0.70 13.28
C ARG A 38 -6.91 2.05 13.93
N ILE A 39 -6.50 3.15 13.29
CA ILE A 39 -6.83 4.51 13.75
C ILE A 39 -8.35 4.69 13.81
N SER A 40 -9.11 4.28 12.79
CA SER A 40 -10.58 4.43 12.86
C SER A 40 -11.21 3.65 14.02
N ILE A 41 -10.68 2.46 14.32
CA ILE A 41 -11.14 1.63 15.45
C ILE A 41 -10.76 2.28 16.80
N GLU A 42 -9.51 2.69 16.96
CA GLU A 42 -8.98 3.32 18.18
C GLU A 42 -9.73 4.61 18.52
N GLU A 43 -9.98 5.44 17.50
CA GLU A 43 -10.65 6.73 17.63
C GLU A 43 -12.19 6.60 17.59
N LYS A 44 -12.73 5.38 17.47
CA LYS A 44 -14.17 5.07 17.41
C LYS A 44 -14.93 5.86 16.33
N ILE A 45 -14.33 6.04 15.17
CA ILE A 45 -14.94 6.71 14.01
C ILE A 45 -15.15 5.74 12.86
N SER A 46 -16.15 6.01 12.02
CA SER A 46 -16.36 5.24 10.80
C SER A 46 -15.23 5.49 9.79
N LEU A 47 -15.01 4.52 8.88
CA LEU A 47 -14.06 4.68 7.79
C LEU A 47 -14.43 5.85 6.88
N GLU A 48 -15.73 6.06 6.64
CA GLU A 48 -16.26 7.20 5.89
C GLU A 48 -15.88 8.53 6.54
N LYS A 49 -16.05 8.64 7.87
CA LYS A 49 -15.70 9.85 8.60
C LYS A 49 -14.19 10.11 8.60
N LEU A 50 -13.39 9.05 8.73
CA LEU A 50 -11.93 9.14 8.61
C LEU A 50 -11.53 9.67 7.22
N ALA A 51 -12.18 9.18 6.16
CA ALA A 51 -11.94 9.60 4.79
C ALA A 51 -12.25 11.10 4.61
N GLU A 52 -13.43 11.53 5.06
CA GLU A 52 -13.87 12.94 5.05
C GLU A 52 -12.87 13.85 5.78
N MET A 53 -12.47 13.49 7.00
CA MET A 53 -11.52 14.26 7.81
C MET A 53 -10.11 14.35 7.22
N SER A 54 -9.79 13.46 6.28
CA SER A 54 -8.46 13.33 5.68
C SER A 54 -8.39 13.80 4.23
N ASN A 55 -9.50 14.34 3.70
CA ASN A 55 -9.67 14.70 2.29
C ASN A 55 -9.33 13.53 1.34
N VAL A 56 -9.73 12.32 1.72
CA VAL A 56 -9.61 11.10 0.90
C VAL A 56 -11.02 10.54 0.71
N SER A 57 -11.34 10.02 -0.46
CA SER A 57 -12.64 9.35 -0.65
C SER A 57 -12.66 8.01 0.09
N GLU A 58 -13.83 7.61 0.61
CA GLU A 58 -13.99 6.29 1.24
C GLU A 58 -13.63 5.16 0.25
N LEU A 59 -13.97 5.34 -1.05
CA LEU A 59 -13.59 4.40 -2.12
C LEU A 59 -12.06 4.26 -2.25
N THR A 60 -11.31 5.35 -2.10
CA THR A 60 -9.84 5.32 -2.12
C THR A 60 -9.29 4.50 -0.95
N LEU A 61 -9.81 4.69 0.26
CA LEU A 61 -9.43 3.88 1.42
C LEU A 61 -9.76 2.39 1.21
N LYS A 62 -10.94 2.07 0.66
CA LYS A 62 -11.33 0.69 0.32
C LYS A 62 -10.41 0.06 -0.74
N ARG A 63 -9.97 0.84 -1.73
CA ARG A 63 -9.00 0.37 -2.75
C ARG A 63 -7.64 0.06 -2.11
N TRP A 64 -7.18 0.89 -1.18
CA TRP A 64 -5.94 0.67 -0.46
C TRP A 64 -5.94 -0.64 0.34
N LEU A 65 -7.07 -1.01 0.96
CA LEU A 65 -7.20 -2.28 1.69
C LEU A 65 -6.99 -3.52 0.82
N ILE A 66 -7.33 -3.44 -0.46
CA ILE A 66 -7.07 -4.51 -1.45
C ILE A 66 -5.76 -4.31 -2.23
N GLY A 67 -4.92 -3.35 -1.79
CA GLY A 67 -3.61 -3.04 -2.36
C GLY A 67 -3.68 -2.39 -3.74
N LYS A 68 -4.80 -1.71 -4.04
CA LYS A 68 -5.01 -0.99 -5.30
C LYS A 68 -4.98 0.52 -5.06
N GLY A 69 -4.67 1.25 -6.13
CA GLY A 69 -4.66 2.71 -6.13
C GLY A 69 -3.30 3.29 -5.77
N GLU A 70 -3.26 4.61 -5.70
CA GLU A 70 -2.06 5.37 -5.34
C GLU A 70 -2.24 5.96 -3.95
N MET A 71 -1.20 5.86 -3.14
CA MET A 71 -1.10 6.53 -1.85
C MET A 71 -0.21 7.75 -2.03
N HIS A 72 -0.79 8.94 -1.97
CA HIS A 72 -0.04 10.17 -1.97
C HIS A 72 0.40 10.48 -0.54
N LEU A 73 1.66 10.89 -0.38
CA LEU A 73 2.21 11.25 0.94
C LEU A 73 1.38 12.32 1.63
N ASP A 74 0.88 13.32 0.88
CA ASP A 74 0.02 14.38 1.42
C ASP A 74 -1.24 13.84 2.10
N SER A 75 -1.89 12.83 1.51
CA SER A 75 -3.05 12.17 2.10
C SER A 75 -2.69 11.44 3.39
N LEU A 76 -1.55 10.74 3.40
CA LEU A 76 -1.06 10.02 4.57
C LEU A 76 -0.68 10.99 5.71
N CYS A 77 0.00 12.09 5.38
CA CYS A 77 0.37 13.13 6.33
C CYS A 77 -0.86 13.78 6.97
N LYS A 78 -1.92 14.07 6.19
CA LYS A 78 -3.18 14.59 6.73
C LYS A 78 -3.81 13.64 7.75
N ILE A 79 -3.87 12.34 7.44
CA ILE A 79 -4.36 11.32 8.39
C ILE A 79 -3.51 11.33 9.66
N CYS A 80 -2.18 11.24 9.53
CA CYS A 80 -1.26 11.19 10.66
C CYS A 80 -1.37 12.43 11.56
N LEU A 81 -1.37 13.62 10.98
CA LEU A 81 -1.46 14.89 11.70
C LEU A 81 -2.81 15.04 12.40
N ARG A 82 -3.91 14.64 11.74
CA ARG A 82 -5.26 14.78 12.28
C ARG A 82 -5.46 13.96 13.56
N PHE A 83 -4.91 12.76 13.60
CA PHE A 83 -5.06 11.84 14.73
C PHE A 83 -3.82 11.79 15.65
N ASN A 84 -2.82 12.64 15.38
CA ASN A 84 -1.53 12.63 16.06
C ASN A 84 -0.90 11.22 16.13
N LYS A 85 -0.93 10.49 15.02
CA LYS A 85 -0.42 9.11 14.90
C LYS A 85 0.84 9.07 14.05
N ARG A 86 1.70 8.08 14.32
CA ARG A 86 2.82 7.72 13.44
C ARG A 86 2.46 6.44 12.69
N LEU A 87 2.62 6.46 11.37
CA LEU A 87 2.59 5.25 10.55
C LEU A 87 3.98 4.63 10.55
N ILE A 88 4.09 3.38 11.00
CA ILE A 88 5.36 2.65 11.08
C ILE A 88 5.23 1.44 10.18
N ILE A 89 5.97 1.43 9.08
CA ILE A 89 5.95 0.31 8.13
C ILE A 89 7.17 -0.56 8.41
N SER A 90 6.95 -1.79 8.88
CA SER A 90 8.02 -2.77 9.01
C SER A 90 8.17 -3.56 7.71
N ILE A 91 9.41 -3.93 7.39
CA ILE A 91 9.69 -4.87 6.30
C ILE A 91 8.99 -6.21 6.55
N LYS A 92 8.81 -6.61 7.81
CA LYS A 92 8.05 -7.82 8.18
C LYS A 92 6.59 -7.75 7.71
N ASP A 93 5.95 -6.58 7.82
CA ASP A 93 4.57 -6.38 7.37
C ASP A 93 4.39 -6.55 5.85
N ILE A 94 5.51 -6.49 5.11
CA ILE A 94 5.57 -6.63 3.65
C ILE A 94 5.97 -8.06 3.25
N GLN A 95 6.68 -8.78 4.13
CA GLN A 95 7.15 -10.15 3.90
C GLN A 95 6.11 -11.20 4.31
N ASP A 96 5.36 -10.96 5.40
CA ASP A 96 4.36 -11.89 5.97
C ASP A 96 2.96 -11.82 5.33
N LEU A 97 2.90 -11.40 4.05
CA LEU A 97 1.67 -11.34 3.23
C LEU A 97 1.82 -12.12 1.93
#